data_AF-A0A811RAB1-F1
#
_entry.id   AF-A0A811RAB1-F1
#
_cell.length_a   1.000
_cell.length_b   1.000
_cell.length_c   1.000
_cell.angle_alpha   90.00
_cell.angle_beta   90.00
_cell.angle_gamma   90.00
#
_symmetry.space_group_name_H-M   'P 1'
#
loop_
_entity.id
_entity.type
_entity.pdbx_description
1 polymer ?
#
loop_
_entity_poly.entity_id
_entity_poly.type
_entity_poly.pdbx_seq_one_letter_code
_entity_poly.pdbx_strand_id
1 'polypeptide(L)'
;MGYDAPDCQALGRSGGGDAKRMTCVYAMGYGDDSTTVGDFIKEMMTFAGGVQIATLGYNATSFSYCLLDFLSSPGSHSSTLTFGAGAVEMSPPASFTPMVWNPNMGTFYYVRLIGVSVGGTRMPGVTERDLQLDPYTGHCGVILDFGITVTRLALPVYIVILDAFRTAATDLGQGR
;
A
#
# COMPACT_ATOMS: atom_id res chain seq x y z
N MET A 1 25.07 -1.09 -11.65
CA MET A 1 24.47 -1.86 -12.77
C MET A 1 24.65 -1.05 -14.06
N GLY A 2 24.82 -1.68 -15.22
CA GLY A 2 24.96 -0.97 -16.50
C GLY A 2 23.65 -0.32 -16.96
N TYR A 3 23.75 0.76 -17.72
CA TYR A 3 22.59 1.53 -18.22
C TYR A 3 21.69 0.76 -19.20
N ASP A 4 22.25 -0.22 -19.91
CA ASP A 4 21.60 -1.09 -20.89
C ASP A 4 21.22 -2.46 -20.33
N ALA A 5 21.45 -2.70 -19.03
CA ALA A 5 21.12 -3.96 -18.40
C ALA A 5 19.60 -4.26 -18.52
N PRO A 6 19.19 -5.52 -18.77
CA PRO A 6 17.77 -5.89 -18.82
C PRO A 6 17.02 -5.48 -17.55
N ASP A 7 17.64 -5.67 -16.39
CA ASP A 7 17.12 -5.28 -15.08
C ASP A 7 16.86 -3.76 -14.99
N CYS A 8 17.60 -2.93 -15.74
CA CYS A 8 17.40 -1.49 -15.77
C CYS A 8 16.12 -1.09 -16.51
N GLN A 9 15.75 -1.86 -17.54
CA GLN A 9 14.51 -1.65 -18.29
C GLN A 9 13.28 -2.03 -17.46
N ALA A 10 13.44 -2.93 -16.48
CA ALA A 10 12.37 -3.34 -15.57
C ALA A 10 11.93 -2.23 -14.61
N LEU A 11 12.73 -1.17 -14.42
CA LEU A 11 12.34 0.00 -13.64
C LEU A 11 11.16 0.77 -14.27
N GLY A 12 10.88 0.54 -15.56
CA GLY A 12 9.71 1.09 -16.23
C GLY A 12 9.70 2.62 -16.19
N ARG A 13 8.70 3.20 -15.50
CA ARG A 13 8.56 4.67 -15.35
C ARG A 13 9.31 5.22 -14.14
N SER A 14 9.78 4.37 -13.24
CA SER A 14 10.48 4.73 -12.01
C SER A 14 12.00 4.82 -12.19
N GLY A 15 12.50 4.67 -13.41
CA GLY A 15 13.93 4.72 -13.68
C GLY A 15 14.28 4.31 -15.10
N GLY A 16 15.57 4.29 -15.39
CA GLY A 16 16.09 3.90 -16.69
C GLY A 16 17.59 4.10 -16.81
N GLY A 17 18.13 3.75 -17.99
CA GLY A 17 19.55 3.88 -18.27
C GLY A 17 19.98 5.32 -18.50
N ASP A 18 21.02 5.77 -17.79
CA ASP A 18 21.76 6.99 -18.09
C ASP A 18 23.04 6.62 -18.87
N ALA A 19 22.98 6.72 -20.19
CA ALA A 19 24.11 6.40 -21.07
C ALA A 19 25.33 7.32 -20.87
N LYS A 20 25.15 8.54 -20.32
CA LYS A 20 26.26 9.46 -20.03
C LYS A 20 27.01 9.06 -18.77
N ARG A 21 26.28 8.60 -17.75
CA ARG A 21 26.86 8.11 -16.49
C ARG A 21 27.24 6.63 -16.56
N MET A 22 26.78 5.92 -17.59
CA MET A 22 26.86 4.46 -17.71
C MET A 22 26.22 3.72 -16.53
N THR A 23 25.24 4.35 -15.87
CA THR A 23 24.54 3.78 -14.71
C THR A 23 23.07 3.56 -15.04
N CYS A 24 22.45 2.66 -14.27
CA CYS A 24 21.00 2.58 -14.19
C CYS A 24 20.52 3.51 -13.07
N VAL A 25 19.58 4.41 -13.32
CA VAL A 25 19.11 5.40 -12.34
C VAL A 25 17.64 5.15 -12.01
N TYR A 26 17.29 5.23 -10.74
CA TYR A 26 15.90 5.20 -10.27
C TYR A 26 15.49 6.56 -9.70
N ALA A 27 14.19 6.85 -9.74
CA ALA A 27 13.57 8.03 -9.16
C ALA A 27 12.24 7.65 -8.50
N MET A 28 12.05 8.08 -7.25
CA MET A 28 10.86 7.78 -6.45
C MET A 28 10.33 9.06 -5.80
N GLY A 29 9.02 9.29 -5.93
CA GLY A 29 8.29 10.33 -5.20
C GLY A 29 7.63 9.79 -3.94
N TYR A 30 7.53 10.65 -2.93
CA TYR A 30 6.87 10.36 -1.65
C TYR A 30 5.65 11.28 -1.44
N GLY A 31 4.81 10.93 -0.46
CA GLY A 31 3.57 11.67 -0.17
C GLY A 31 3.76 13.04 0.47
N ASP A 32 5.00 13.47 0.72
CA ASP A 32 5.38 14.79 1.22
C ASP A 32 5.98 15.69 0.13
N ASP A 33 5.72 15.38 -1.14
CA ASP A 33 6.26 16.02 -2.35
C ASP A 33 7.79 15.95 -2.51
N SER A 34 8.48 15.18 -1.65
CA SER A 34 9.90 14.93 -1.81
C SER A 34 10.17 13.83 -2.85
N THR A 35 11.38 13.84 -3.40
CA THR A 35 11.83 12.84 -4.39
C THR A 35 13.23 12.34 -4.06
N THR A 36 13.45 11.04 -4.17
CA THR A 36 14.77 10.41 -4.15
C THR A 36 15.17 10.00 -5.56
N VAL A 37 16.40 10.31 -5.95
CA VAL A 37 17.02 9.84 -7.20
C VAL A 37 18.36 9.19 -6.86
N GLY A 38 18.65 8.02 -7.42
CA GLY A 38 19.89 7.29 -7.13
C GLY A 38 20.26 6.26 -8.19
N ASP A 39 21.47 5.72 -8.08
CA ASP A 39 21.93 4.62 -8.93
C ASP A 39 21.27 3.31 -8.46
N PHE A 40 20.63 2.60 -9.38
CA PHE A 40 20.01 1.31 -9.15
C PHE A 40 21.07 0.20 -9.10
N ILE A 41 21.01 -0.58 -8.02
CA ILE A 41 21.83 -1.76 -7.79
C ILE A 41 20.98 -2.83 -7.12
N LYS A 42 21.36 -4.09 -7.33
CA LYS A 42 20.73 -5.25 -6.70
C LYS A 42 21.23 -5.42 -5.28
N GLU A 43 20.31 -5.58 -4.35
CA GLU A 43 20.57 -5.77 -2.92
C GLU A 43 20.20 -7.19 -2.44
N MET A 44 20.63 -7.51 -1.23
CA MET A 44 20.21 -8.71 -0.51
C MET A 44 19.92 -8.34 0.95
N MET A 45 18.71 -8.65 1.41
CA MET A 45 18.33 -8.48 2.81
C MET A 45 18.58 -9.78 3.56
N THR A 46 19.30 -9.69 4.68
CA THR A 46 19.56 -10.82 5.57
C THR A 46 18.84 -10.58 6.89
N PHE A 47 17.94 -11.48 7.25
CA PHE A 47 17.16 -11.43 8.48
C PHE A 47 17.75 -12.34 9.56
N ALA A 48 17.34 -12.10 10.81
CA ALA A 48 17.67 -12.98 11.92
C ALA A 48 17.23 -14.42 11.61
N GLY A 49 18.04 -15.40 12.03
CA GLY A 49 17.85 -16.81 11.67
C GLY A 49 18.40 -17.20 10.30
N GLY A 50 19.08 -16.28 9.59
CA GLY A 50 19.82 -16.59 8.35
C GLY A 50 18.96 -16.58 7.09
N VAL A 51 17.71 -16.16 7.17
CA VAL A 51 16.85 -15.97 5.99
C VAL A 51 17.41 -14.85 5.13
N GLN A 52 17.64 -15.12 3.85
CA GLN A 52 18.17 -14.16 2.88
C GLN A 52 17.18 -13.98 1.74
N ILE A 53 16.91 -12.73 1.39
CA ILE A 53 16.08 -12.38 0.24
C ILE A 53 16.91 -11.51 -0.68
N ALA A 54 17.33 -12.09 -1.80
CA ALA A 54 18.03 -11.37 -2.85
C ALA A 54 17.03 -10.63 -3.73
N THR A 55 17.37 -9.40 -4.13
CA THR A 55 16.70 -8.63 -5.19
C THR A 55 15.20 -8.50 -4.97
N LEU A 56 14.82 -7.87 -3.86
CA LEU A 56 13.41 -7.62 -3.54
C LEU A 56 12.78 -6.74 -4.61
N GLY A 57 11.55 -7.07 -5.02
CA GLY A 57 10.89 -6.42 -6.15
C GLY A 57 11.31 -6.92 -7.54
N TYR A 58 12.36 -7.76 -7.64
CA TYR A 58 12.73 -8.41 -8.91
C TYR A 58 12.40 -9.91 -8.90
N ASN A 59 12.92 -10.66 -7.93
CA ASN A 59 12.65 -12.10 -7.80
C ASN A 59 11.42 -12.41 -6.93
N ALA A 60 11.01 -11.45 -6.08
CA ALA A 60 9.82 -11.54 -5.25
C ALA A 60 8.93 -10.33 -5.53
N THR A 61 7.84 -10.57 -6.27
CA THR A 61 6.88 -9.54 -6.71
C THR A 61 5.61 -9.52 -5.85
N SER A 62 5.57 -10.32 -4.80
CA SER A 62 4.43 -10.43 -3.89
C SER A 62 4.94 -10.60 -2.47
N PHE A 63 4.19 -10.03 -1.53
CA PHE A 63 4.43 -10.20 -0.10
C PHE A 63 3.10 -10.23 0.64
N SER A 64 3.10 -10.79 1.84
CA SER A 64 1.97 -10.76 2.76
C SER A 64 2.45 -10.40 4.16
N TYR A 65 1.63 -9.61 4.87
CA TYR A 65 1.97 -9.11 6.19
C TYR A 65 0.79 -9.32 7.16
N CYS A 66 1.03 -10.08 8.23
CA CYS A 66 0.03 -10.34 9.27
C CYS A 66 0.23 -9.38 10.45
N LEU A 67 -0.41 -8.22 10.39
CA LEU A 67 -0.32 -7.20 11.44
C LEU A 67 -0.91 -7.71 12.76
N LEU A 68 -0.22 -7.42 13.86
CA LEU A 68 -0.73 -7.68 15.20
C LEU A 68 -1.65 -6.55 15.65
N ASP A 69 -2.51 -6.87 16.62
CA ASP A 69 -3.28 -5.87 17.32
C ASP A 69 -2.34 -4.93 18.09
N PHE A 70 -2.42 -3.64 17.76
CA PHE A 70 -1.59 -2.60 18.36
C PHE A 70 -1.86 -2.41 19.87
N LEU A 71 -2.99 -2.92 20.37
CA LEU A 71 -3.34 -2.91 21.80
C LEU A 71 -2.77 -4.09 22.57
N SER A 72 -2.19 -5.08 21.88
CA SER A 72 -1.62 -6.26 22.53
C SER A 72 -0.35 -5.92 23.33
N SER A 73 -0.15 -6.63 24.43
CA SER A 73 1.06 -6.51 25.23
C SER A 73 2.32 -6.82 24.39
N PRO A 74 3.39 -6.02 24.51
CA PRO A 74 4.64 -6.28 23.80
C PRO A 74 5.17 -7.68 24.11
N GLY A 75 5.51 -8.44 23.06
CA GLY A 75 6.10 -9.78 23.17
C GLY A 75 5.10 -10.92 23.38
N SER A 76 3.79 -10.65 23.45
CA SER A 76 2.79 -11.73 23.61
C SER A 76 2.55 -12.54 22.33
N HIS A 77 2.78 -11.94 21.16
CA HIS A 77 2.59 -12.59 19.86
C HIS A 77 3.70 -12.22 18.89
N SER A 78 3.93 -13.08 17.90
CA SER A 78 4.80 -12.81 16.76
C SER A 78 3.97 -12.56 15.51
N SER A 79 4.46 -11.67 14.66
CA SER A 79 3.90 -11.35 13.34
C SER A 79 4.73 -12.02 12.25
N THR A 80 4.17 -12.20 11.06
CA THR A 80 4.88 -12.74 9.90
C THR A 80 4.88 -11.74 8.75
N LEU A 81 6.03 -11.63 8.08
CA LEU A 81 6.20 -10.99 6.78
C LEU A 81 6.76 -12.04 5.83
N THR A 82 5.98 -12.40 4.81
CA THR A 82 6.33 -13.46 3.86
C THR A 82 6.50 -12.86 2.47
N PHE A 83 7.54 -13.27 1.75
CA PHE A 83 7.85 -12.77 0.40
C PHE A 83 7.80 -13.90 -0.63
N GLY A 84 7.49 -13.56 -1.87
CA GLY A 84 7.46 -14.48 -3.00
C GLY A 84 6.17 -15.30 -3.09
N ALA A 85 6.25 -16.48 -3.73
CA ALA A 85 5.08 -17.31 -4.05
C ALA A 85 4.27 -17.73 -2.81
N GLY A 86 4.92 -18.02 -1.68
CA GLY A 86 4.24 -18.37 -0.44
C GLY A 86 3.41 -17.23 0.17
N ALA A 87 3.54 -16.00 -0.31
CA ALA A 87 2.76 -14.87 0.19
C ALA A 87 1.27 -14.97 -0.16
N VAL A 88 0.91 -15.68 -1.23
CA VAL A 88 -0.49 -15.82 -1.69
C VAL A 88 -1.13 -17.14 -1.27
N GLU A 89 -0.36 -18.05 -0.68
CA GLU A 89 -0.83 -19.35 -0.19
C GLU A 89 -1.42 -19.23 1.22
N MET A 90 -2.63 -18.66 1.31
CA MET A 90 -3.36 -18.49 2.57
C MET A 90 -4.52 -19.47 2.71
N SER A 91 -4.81 -19.88 3.94
CA SER A 91 -5.99 -20.69 4.30
C SER A 91 -6.76 -20.01 5.44
N PRO A 92 -8.01 -19.55 5.23
CA PRO A 92 -8.76 -19.62 3.97
C PRO A 92 -8.16 -18.75 2.85
N PRO A 93 -8.50 -19.01 1.57
CA PRO A 93 -8.01 -18.21 0.45
C PRO A 93 -8.31 -16.73 0.60
N ALA A 94 -7.34 -15.88 0.23
CA ALA A 94 -7.50 -14.43 0.26
C ALA A 94 -8.55 -13.96 -0.75
N SER A 95 -9.24 -12.86 -0.43
CA SER A 95 -10.03 -12.10 -1.39
C SER A 95 -9.13 -11.08 -2.10
N PHE A 96 -9.32 -10.91 -3.41
CA PHE A 96 -8.48 -10.05 -4.24
C PHE A 96 -9.27 -8.87 -4.82
N THR A 97 -8.60 -7.72 -4.93
CA THR A 97 -9.05 -6.56 -5.69
C THR A 97 -7.90 -6.07 -6.57
N PRO A 98 -8.15 -5.63 -7.82
CA PRO A 98 -7.08 -5.07 -8.65
C PRO A 98 -6.47 -3.82 -8.02
N MET A 99 -5.15 -3.73 -8.07
CA MET A 99 -4.45 -2.48 -7.80
C MET A 99 -4.66 -1.51 -8.96
N VAL A 100 -4.82 -0.24 -8.66
CA VAL A 100 -4.88 0.84 -9.66
C VAL A 100 -3.58 1.65 -9.60
N TRP A 101 -3.23 2.32 -10.69
CA TRP A 101 -1.97 3.06 -10.79
C TRP A 101 -2.20 4.56 -10.75
N ASN A 102 -1.44 5.27 -9.92
CA ASN A 102 -1.41 6.73 -9.92
C ASN A 102 -0.24 7.23 -10.79
N PRO A 103 -0.51 8.00 -11.87
CA PRO A 103 0.54 8.50 -12.76
C PRO A 103 1.55 9.42 -12.07
N ASN A 104 1.17 10.08 -10.98
CA ASN A 104 2.02 11.02 -10.24
C ASN A 104 2.68 10.38 -9.01
N MET A 105 2.12 9.29 -8.49
CA MET A 105 2.61 8.60 -7.29
C MET A 105 2.56 7.09 -7.45
N GLY A 106 3.57 6.55 -8.15
CA GLY A 106 3.65 5.12 -8.48
C GLY A 106 4.05 4.17 -7.34
N THR A 107 4.31 4.69 -6.14
CA THR A 107 4.90 3.92 -5.03
C THR A 107 3.86 3.38 -4.05
N PHE A 108 2.64 3.92 -4.08
CA PHE A 108 1.57 3.53 -3.17
C PHE A 108 0.70 2.40 -3.73
N TYR A 109 0.18 1.55 -2.83
CA TYR A 109 -0.78 0.50 -3.17
C TYR A 109 -2.19 1.07 -3.29
N TYR A 110 -2.51 1.66 -4.45
CA TYR A 110 -3.86 2.13 -4.69
C TYR A 110 -4.83 0.99 -5.02
N VAL A 111 -6.05 1.09 -4.50
CA VAL A 111 -7.14 0.14 -4.76
C VAL A 111 -8.42 0.88 -5.12
N ARG A 112 -9.30 0.21 -5.87
CA ARG A 112 -10.65 0.72 -6.15
C ARG A 112 -11.60 0.37 -5.01
N LEU A 113 -11.95 1.35 -4.19
CA LEU A 113 -13.00 1.24 -3.16
C LEU A 113 -14.29 1.89 -3.66
N ILE A 114 -15.40 1.15 -3.62
CA ILE A 114 -16.70 1.59 -4.19
C ILE A 114 -17.68 2.12 -3.14
N GLY A 115 -17.30 2.11 -1.87
CA GLY A 115 -18.13 2.64 -0.78
C GLY A 115 -17.69 2.12 0.58
N VAL A 116 -18.31 2.69 1.62
CA VAL A 116 -18.05 2.36 3.02
C VAL A 116 -19.38 2.07 3.72
N SER A 117 -19.38 1.15 4.68
CA SER A 117 -20.54 0.83 5.51
C SER A 117 -20.19 0.97 6.98
N VAL A 118 -21.16 1.41 7.79
CA VAL A 118 -21.07 1.49 9.26
C VAL A 118 -22.25 0.69 9.83
N GLY A 119 -21.98 -0.25 10.73
CA GLY A 119 -23.01 -1.13 11.32
C GLY A 119 -23.79 -1.96 10.28
N GLY A 120 -23.17 -2.29 9.14
CA GLY A 120 -23.82 -3.00 8.03
C GLY A 120 -24.62 -2.10 7.06
N THR A 121 -24.81 -0.82 7.36
CA THR A 121 -25.51 0.12 6.49
C THR A 121 -24.52 0.85 5.59
N ARG A 122 -24.74 0.84 4.27
CA ARG A 122 -23.90 1.58 3.33
C ARG A 122 -24.12 3.09 3.49
N MET A 123 -23.03 3.85 3.56
CA MET A 123 -23.07 5.30 3.78
C MET A 123 -23.59 6.03 2.52
N PRO A 124 -24.79 6.62 2.56
CA PRO A 124 -25.39 7.23 1.36
C PRO A 124 -24.66 8.49 0.89
N GLY A 125 -23.95 9.17 1.79
CA GLY A 125 -23.13 10.35 1.49
C GLY A 125 -21.70 10.04 1.03
N VAL A 126 -21.33 8.76 0.87
CA VAL A 126 -20.01 8.34 0.37
C VAL A 126 -20.19 7.48 -0.88
N THR A 127 -19.94 8.09 -2.03
CA THR A 127 -20.02 7.44 -3.34
C THR A 127 -18.64 7.00 -3.81
N GLU A 128 -18.60 6.15 -4.84
CA GLU A 128 -17.33 5.79 -5.48
C GLU A 128 -16.57 7.01 -6.00
N ARG A 129 -17.28 8.05 -6.49
CA ARG A 129 -16.63 9.27 -7.01
C ARG A 129 -15.80 10.00 -5.95
N ASP A 130 -16.23 9.93 -4.69
CA ASP A 130 -15.53 10.55 -3.57
C ASP A 130 -14.22 9.81 -3.21
N LEU A 131 -14.08 8.57 -3.70
CA LEU A 131 -12.99 7.63 -3.39
C LEU A 131 -12.13 7.31 -4.61
N GLN A 132 -12.59 7.64 -5.81
CA GLN A 132 -11.98 7.22 -7.07
C GLN A 132 -10.71 8.03 -7.34
N LEU A 133 -9.64 7.32 -7.72
CA LEU A 133 -8.44 7.92 -8.25
C LEU A 133 -8.72 8.46 -9.66
N ASP A 134 -8.37 9.71 -9.91
CA ASP A 134 -8.35 10.25 -11.26
C ASP A 134 -7.12 9.69 -12.00
N PRO A 135 -7.29 8.87 -13.05
CA PRO A 135 -6.19 8.21 -13.72
C PRO A 135 -5.34 9.16 -14.57
N TYR A 136 -5.82 10.38 -14.83
CA TYR A 136 -5.13 11.39 -15.63
C TYR A 136 -4.40 12.39 -14.74
N THR A 137 -5.06 12.89 -13.70
CA THR A 137 -4.47 13.88 -12.81
C THR A 137 -3.76 13.27 -11.61
N GLY A 138 -3.99 12.00 -11.28
CA GLY A 138 -3.43 11.35 -10.09
C GLY A 138 -4.01 11.87 -8.77
N HIS A 139 -5.08 12.66 -8.81
CA HIS A 139 -5.74 13.19 -7.62
C HIS A 139 -6.73 12.17 -7.05
N CYS A 140 -7.03 12.28 -5.76
CA CYS A 140 -7.93 11.37 -5.04
C CYS A 140 -7.42 9.91 -5.03
N GLY A 141 -8.31 8.96 -4.79
CA GLY A 141 -7.98 7.54 -4.65
C GLY A 141 -7.92 7.04 -3.22
N VAL A 142 -7.83 5.71 -3.08
CA VAL A 142 -7.68 5.01 -1.81
C VAL A 142 -6.37 4.25 -1.82
N ILE A 143 -5.53 4.50 -0.82
CA ILE A 143 -4.24 3.81 -0.62
C ILE A 143 -4.38 2.82 0.54
N LEU A 144 -3.81 1.63 0.36
CA LEU A 144 -3.47 0.73 1.46
C LEU A 144 -2.08 1.10 1.98
N ASP A 145 -2.04 1.76 3.13
CA ASP A 145 -0.81 2.27 3.74
C ASP A 145 -0.49 1.51 5.03
N PHE A 146 0.65 0.82 5.05
CA PHE A 146 1.16 0.11 6.22
C PHE A 146 2.05 0.98 7.13
N GLY A 147 2.34 2.22 6.72
CA GLY A 147 3.17 3.18 7.46
C GLY A 147 2.44 4.03 8.49
N ILE A 148 1.10 3.96 8.55
CA ILE A 148 0.27 4.73 9.49
C ILE A 148 -0.68 3.82 10.27
N THR A 149 -0.84 4.10 11.57
CA THR A 149 -1.71 3.32 12.46
C THR A 149 -3.20 3.60 12.28
N VAL A 150 -3.55 4.82 11.85
CA VAL A 150 -4.94 5.29 11.78
C VAL A 150 -5.37 5.55 10.35
N THR A 151 -6.59 5.14 10.00
CA THR A 151 -7.20 5.46 8.71
C THR A 151 -7.47 6.95 8.62
N ARG A 152 -6.98 7.59 7.56
CA ARG A 152 -7.27 8.99 7.24
C ARG A 152 -8.31 9.05 6.12
N LEU A 153 -9.28 9.94 6.28
CA LEU A 153 -10.37 10.13 5.32
C LEU A 153 -10.37 11.60 4.89
N ALA A 154 -10.67 11.84 3.61
CA ALA A 154 -10.96 13.19 3.14
C ALA A 154 -12.13 13.77 3.96
N LEU A 155 -12.06 15.06 4.29
CA LEU A 155 -13.00 15.70 5.22
C LEU A 155 -14.49 15.43 4.89
N PRO A 156 -14.95 15.48 3.63
CA PRO A 156 -16.35 15.18 3.31
C PRO A 156 -16.77 13.75 3.68
N VAL A 157 -15.89 12.77 3.42
CA VAL A 157 -16.13 11.36 3.74
C VAL A 157 -16.02 11.11 5.24
N TYR A 158 -15.05 11.76 5.90
CA TYR A 158 -14.82 11.67 7.34
C TYR A 158 -16.06 12.07 8.15
N ILE A 159 -16.67 13.21 7.83
CA ILE A 159 -17.83 13.74 8.58
C ILE A 159 -19.01 12.77 8.49
N VAL A 160 -19.33 12.28 7.29
CA VAL A 160 -20.45 11.32 7.07
C VAL A 160 -20.24 10.04 7.88
N ILE A 161 -19.02 9.50 7.86
CA ILE A 161 -18.69 8.28 8.59
C ILE A 161 -18.71 8.52 10.10
N LEU A 162 -18.14 9.64 10.56
CA LEU A 162 -18.12 10.00 11.98
C LEU A 162 -19.54 10.13 12.56
N ASP A 163 -20.44 10.80 11.84
CA ASP A 163 -21.82 10.96 12.28
C ASP A 163 -22.54 9.61 12.35
N ALA A 164 -22.38 8.76 11.34
CA ALA A 164 -22.93 7.40 11.36
C ALA A 164 -22.38 6.55 12.52
N PHE A 165 -21.09 6.67 12.83
CA PHE A 165 -20.50 6.00 14.00
C PHE A 165 -21.08 6.51 15.31
N ARG A 166 -21.28 7.83 15.46
CA ARG A 166 -21.86 8.43 16.67
C ARG A 166 -23.30 7.94 16.88
N THR A 167 -24.12 7.93 15.84
CA THR A 167 -25.48 7.39 15.89
C THR A 167 -25.49 5.91 16.26
N ALA A 168 -24.66 5.09 15.61
CA ALA A 168 -24.59 3.66 15.94
C ALA A 168 -24.11 3.40 17.38
N ALA A 169 -23.19 4.23 17.89
CA ALA A 169 -22.68 4.11 19.26
C ALA A 169 -23.74 4.49 20.32
N THR A 170 -24.59 5.48 20.05
CA THR A 170 -25.70 5.82 20.97
C THR A 170 -26.73 4.70 21.05
N ASP A 171 -26.98 4.01 19.95
CA ASP A 171 -27.96 2.91 19.89
C ASP A 171 -27.48 1.69 20.69
N LEU A 172 -26.17 1.42 20.70
CA LEU A 172 -25.57 0.37 21.53
C LEU A 172 -25.69 0.65 23.04
N GLY A 173 -25.79 1.92 23.44
CA GLY A 173 -25.93 2.34 24.84
C GLY A 173 -27.36 2.26 25.38
N GLN A 174 -28.36 2.11 24.51
CA GLN A 174 -29.79 2.05 24.89
C GLN A 174 -30.34 0.63 24.99
N GLY A 175 -29.53 -0.39 24.68
CA GLY A 175 -29.89 -1.81 24.73
C GLY A 175 -29.39 -2.58 25.97
N ARG A 176 -29.06 -1.88 27.07
CA ARG A 176 -28.67 -2.48 28.35
C ARG A 176 -29.56 -2.04 29.50
#